data_AF-A0A952DQG2-F1
#
_entry.id   AF-A0A952DQG2-F1
#
_cell.length_a   1.000
_cell.length_b   1.000
_cell.length_c   1.000
_cell.angle_alpha   90.00
_cell.angle_beta   90.00
_cell.angle_gamma   90.00
#
_symmetry.space_group_name_H-M   'P 1'
#
loop_
_entity.id
_entity.type
_entity.pdbx_description
1 polymer ?
#
loop_
_entity_poly.entity_id
_entity_poly.type
_entity_poly.pdbx_seq_one_letter_code
_entity_poly.pdbx_strand_id
1 'polypeptide(L)'
;MKQITLTLLALISIFQISFAQKKEVPNGWHLLSYEKDSFYGIDLNRAYQFLKEKNKKSTPVIVAVLDSGVDTTHEDLKNILWKNTKEIPGNGIDDDKDGYIDDVYGWNFL
;
A
#
# COMPACT_ATOMS: atom_id res chain seq x y z
N MET A 1 -51.60 -26.84 -13.95
CA MET A 1 -51.33 -25.38 -13.87
C MET A 1 -50.69 -24.96 -12.55
N LYS A 2 -51.25 -25.31 -11.37
CA LYS A 2 -50.69 -24.91 -10.05
C LYS A 2 -49.26 -25.39 -9.75
N GLN A 3 -48.85 -26.56 -10.24
CA GLN A 3 -47.49 -27.06 -10.00
C GLN A 3 -46.41 -26.36 -10.83
N ILE A 4 -46.73 -25.94 -12.06
CA ILE A 4 -45.80 -25.25 -12.96
C ILE A 4 -45.54 -23.81 -12.49
N THR A 5 -46.57 -23.15 -11.94
CA THR A 5 -46.40 -21.83 -11.34
C THR A 5 -45.60 -21.88 -10.03
N LEU A 6 -45.74 -22.94 -9.23
CA LEU A 6 -44.94 -23.10 -8.00
C LEU A 6 -43.45 -23.29 -8.29
N THR A 7 -43.10 -24.11 -9.28
CA THR A 7 -41.71 -24.36 -9.66
C THR A 7 -41.05 -23.13 -10.30
N LEU A 8 -41.79 -22.36 -11.10
CA LEU A 8 -41.28 -21.11 -11.68
C LEU A 8 -41.00 -20.04 -10.60
N LEU A 9 -41.88 -19.94 -9.60
CA LEU A 9 -41.70 -19.03 -8.47
C LEU A 9 -40.49 -19.43 -7.60
N ALA A 10 -40.29 -20.73 -7.37
CA ALA A 10 -39.13 -21.25 -6.67
C ALA A 10 -37.82 -20.96 -7.42
N LEU A 11 -37.81 -21.10 -8.76
CA LEU A 11 -36.64 -20.81 -9.59
C LEU A 11 -36.25 -19.32 -9.55
N ILE A 12 -37.25 -18.42 -9.62
CA ILE A 12 -37.05 -16.98 -9.47
C ILE A 12 -36.48 -16.64 -8.09
N SER A 13 -36.99 -17.29 -7.04
CA SER A 13 -36.51 -17.10 -5.66
C SER A 13 -35.05 -17.53 -5.49
N ILE A 14 -34.64 -18.64 -6.11
CA ILE A 14 -33.25 -19.12 -6.10
C ILE A 14 -32.33 -18.14 -6.84
N PHE A 15 -32.80 -17.54 -7.94
CA PHE A 15 -32.04 -16.53 -8.68
C PHE A 15 -31.80 -15.27 -7.84
N GLN A 16 -32.78 -14.81 -7.05
CA GLN A 16 -32.63 -13.63 -6.17
C GLN A 16 -31.58 -13.85 -5.06
N ILE A 17 -31.46 -15.07 -4.53
CA ILE A 17 -30.50 -15.38 -3.46
C ILE A 17 -29.05 -15.29 -3.97
N SER A 18 -28.79 -15.62 -5.24
CA SER A 18 -27.45 -15.50 -5.84
C SER A 18 -26.94 -14.06 -5.97
N PHE A 19 -27.83 -13.06 -6.04
CA PHE A 19 -27.45 -11.64 -6.08
C PHE A 19 -27.26 -10.99 -4.70
N ALA A 20 -27.56 -11.70 -3.62
CA ALA A 20 -27.40 -11.22 -2.25
C ALA A 20 -26.01 -11.48 -1.65
N GLN A 21 -25.00 -11.80 -2.47
CA GLN A 21 -23.62 -11.93 -1.99
C GLN A 21 -23.10 -10.55 -1.54
N LYS A 22 -22.78 -10.46 -0.24
CA LYS A 22 -22.08 -9.32 0.34
C LYS A 22 -20.75 -9.16 -0.40
N LYS A 23 -20.56 -8.04 -1.09
CA LYS A 23 -19.28 -7.72 -1.73
C LYS A 23 -18.23 -7.61 -0.63
N GLU A 24 -17.37 -8.61 -0.49
CA GLU A 24 -16.26 -8.55 0.46
C GLU A 24 -15.35 -7.38 0.09
N VAL A 25 -14.84 -6.69 1.11
CA VAL A 25 -13.86 -5.62 0.89
C VAL A 25 -12.55 -6.30 0.49
N PRO A 26 -12.03 -6.07 -0.72
CA PRO A 26 -10.81 -6.72 -1.18
C PRO A 26 -9.61 -6.20 -0.38
N ASN A 27 -8.61 -7.06 -0.21
CA ASN A 27 -7.31 -6.63 0.25
C ASN A 27 -6.76 -5.54 -0.68
N GLY A 28 -6.22 -4.47 -0.11
CA GLY A 28 -5.74 -3.33 -0.89
C GLY A 28 -6.85 -2.43 -1.46
N TRP A 29 -8.08 -2.49 -0.94
CA TRP A 29 -9.19 -1.62 -1.38
C TRP A 29 -8.82 -0.12 -1.44
N HIS A 30 -7.94 0.33 -0.55
CA HIS A 30 -7.49 1.72 -0.48
C HIS A 30 -6.67 2.14 -1.71
N LEU A 31 -6.18 1.19 -2.52
CA LEU A 31 -5.46 1.43 -3.78
C LEU A 31 -6.39 1.52 -5.00
N LEU A 32 -7.64 1.06 -4.87
CA LEU A 32 -8.61 0.93 -5.95
C LEU A 32 -9.27 2.28 -6.31
N SER A 33 -10.11 2.27 -7.35
CA SER A 33 -10.86 3.46 -7.76
C SER A 33 -12.37 3.24 -7.75
N TYR A 34 -13.11 4.33 -7.53
CA TYR A 34 -14.56 4.24 -7.46
C TYR A 34 -15.16 3.92 -8.84
N GLU A 35 -14.66 4.57 -9.89
CA GLU A 35 -15.17 4.42 -11.25
C GLU A 35 -15.00 2.99 -11.79
N LYS A 36 -13.89 2.31 -11.45
CA LYS A 36 -13.58 0.96 -11.98
C LYS A 36 -14.02 -0.15 -11.04
N ASP A 37 -13.78 0.02 -9.74
CA ASP A 37 -13.90 -1.06 -8.76
C ASP A 37 -15.07 -0.83 -7.78
N SER A 38 -15.69 0.35 -7.82
CA SER A 38 -16.70 0.82 -6.85
C SER A 38 -16.18 0.93 -5.41
N PHE A 39 -14.88 1.25 -5.25
CA PHE A 39 -14.25 1.52 -3.95
C PHE A 39 -13.63 2.91 -3.91
N TYR A 40 -13.86 3.67 -2.84
CA TYR A 40 -13.26 5.00 -2.63
C TYR A 40 -11.78 4.91 -2.18
N GLY A 41 -10.91 4.38 -3.03
CA GLY A 41 -9.46 4.39 -2.82
C GLY A 41 -8.74 5.54 -3.51
N ILE A 42 -7.41 5.51 -3.50
CA ILE A 42 -6.53 6.56 -4.04
C ILE A 42 -6.33 6.49 -5.57
N ASP A 43 -6.94 5.52 -6.26
CA ASP A 43 -6.78 5.27 -7.69
C ASP A 43 -5.30 5.14 -8.13
N LEU A 44 -4.55 4.27 -7.42
CA LEU A 44 -3.11 4.12 -7.58
C LEU A 44 -2.71 3.74 -9.01
N ASN A 45 -3.50 2.88 -9.66
CA ASN A 45 -3.25 2.44 -11.03
C ASN A 45 -3.32 3.59 -12.03
N ARG A 46 -4.26 4.53 -11.86
CA ARG A 46 -4.35 5.72 -12.70
C ARG A 46 -3.14 6.64 -12.51
N ALA A 47 -2.64 6.79 -11.28
CA ALA A 47 -1.43 7.55 -11.02
C ALA A 47 -0.21 6.95 -11.75
N TYR A 48 -0.02 5.63 -11.70
CA TYR A 48 1.05 4.97 -12.45
C TYR A 48 0.90 5.12 -13.98
N GLN A 49 -0.32 4.96 -14.50
CA GLN A 49 -0.61 5.17 -15.93
C GLN A 49 -0.27 6.59 -16.36
N PHE A 50 -0.70 7.59 -15.58
CA PHE A 50 -0.41 9.00 -15.84
C PHE A 50 1.10 9.27 -15.91
N LEU A 51 1.88 8.75 -14.95
CA LEU A 51 3.34 8.94 -14.94
C LEU A 51 4.00 8.30 -16.17
N LYS A 52 3.55 7.10 -16.55
CA LYS A 52 4.05 6.38 -17.73
C LYS A 52 3.70 7.10 -19.04
N GLU A 53 2.45 7.49 -19.22
CA GLU A 53 1.95 8.19 -20.41
C GLU A 53 2.61 9.56 -20.60
N LYS A 54 2.87 10.27 -19.50
CA LYS A 54 3.58 11.55 -19.52
C LYS A 54 5.10 11.42 -19.55
N ASN A 55 5.62 10.19 -19.64
CA ASN A 55 7.05 9.88 -19.61
C ASN A 55 7.79 10.63 -18.48
N LYS A 56 7.18 10.66 -17.29
CA LYS A 56 7.74 11.35 -16.12
C LYS A 56 8.92 10.55 -15.59
N LYS A 57 10.08 11.20 -15.47
CA LYS A 57 11.26 10.62 -14.84
C LYS A 57 11.12 10.73 -13.33
N SER A 58 11.48 9.66 -12.62
CA SER A 58 11.52 9.63 -11.17
C SER A 58 12.66 10.50 -10.65
N THR A 59 12.39 11.28 -9.61
CA THR A 59 13.41 11.96 -8.80
C THR A 59 13.35 11.35 -7.40
N PRO A 60 14.48 10.88 -6.83
CA PRO A 60 14.52 10.44 -5.45
C PRO A 60 14.07 11.57 -4.52
N VAL A 61 13.16 11.26 -3.60
CA VAL A 61 12.70 12.15 -2.54
C VAL A 61 12.99 11.47 -1.23
N ILE A 62 13.68 12.17 -0.33
CA ILE A 62 13.92 11.69 1.03
C ILE A 62 12.71 12.08 1.87
N VAL A 63 12.09 11.09 2.53
CA VAL A 63 10.93 11.27 3.39
C VAL A 63 11.30 10.84 4.80
N ALA A 64 11.17 11.75 5.77
CA ALA A 64 11.37 11.44 7.18
C ALA A 64 10.11 10.82 7.78
N VAL A 65 10.25 9.66 8.43
CA VAL A 65 9.18 8.97 9.14
C VAL A 65 9.45 9.06 10.64
N LEU A 66 8.58 9.74 11.38
CA LEU A 66 8.67 9.89 12.83
C LEU A 66 7.68 8.91 13.48
N ASP A 67 8.16 7.73 13.81
CA ASP A 67 7.36 6.62 14.35
C ASP A 67 8.22 5.79 15.32
N SER A 68 7.82 4.57 15.67
CA SER A 68 8.57 3.63 16.50
C SER A 68 9.82 3.02 15.83
N GLY A 69 10.27 3.60 14.71
CA GLY A 69 11.35 3.07 13.88
C GLY A 69 10.84 2.26 12.67
N VAL A 70 11.78 1.62 11.98
CA VAL A 70 11.54 0.80 10.77
C VAL A 70 12.36 -0.47 10.85
N ASP A 71 11.82 -1.59 10.36
CA ASP A 71 12.60 -2.80 10.17
C ASP A 71 13.57 -2.60 8.99
N THR A 72 14.84 -2.39 9.32
CA THR A 72 15.91 -2.15 8.35
C THR A 72 16.28 -3.40 7.54
N THR A 73 15.81 -4.57 7.95
CA THR A 73 16.10 -5.85 7.31
C THR A 73 14.99 -6.33 6.36
N HIS A 74 13.82 -5.66 6.38
CA HIS A 74 12.67 -6.02 5.58
C HIS A 74 13.01 -6.03 4.08
N GLU A 75 12.64 -7.10 3.38
CA GLU A 75 13.08 -7.37 2.00
C GLU A 75 12.67 -6.28 0.99
N ASP A 76 11.46 -5.75 1.15
CA ASP A 76 10.93 -4.67 0.31
C ASP A 76 11.43 -3.27 0.68
N LEU A 77 11.95 -3.07 1.90
CA LEU A 77 12.37 -1.74 2.37
C LEU A 77 13.88 -1.52 2.28
N LYS A 78 14.69 -2.54 2.54
CA LYS A 78 16.17 -2.42 2.64
C LYS A 78 16.85 -1.69 1.47
N ASN A 79 16.27 -1.78 0.28
CA ASN A 79 16.82 -1.18 -0.94
C ASN A 79 16.40 0.28 -1.16
N ILE A 80 15.39 0.76 -0.44
CA ILE A 80 14.85 2.12 -0.55
C ILE A 80 15.08 2.97 0.70
N LEU A 81 15.61 2.38 1.78
CA LEU A 81 15.97 3.13 2.98
C LEU A 81 17.00 4.21 2.65
N TRP A 82 16.77 5.39 3.23
CA TRP A 82 17.80 6.41 3.26
C TRP A 82 19.00 5.91 4.06
N LYS A 83 20.20 6.22 3.59
CA LYS A 83 21.46 5.89 4.27
C LYS A 83 22.24 7.16 4.53
N ASN A 84 22.67 7.39 5.77
CA ASN A 84 23.63 8.45 6.08
C ASN A 84 24.97 8.08 5.43
N THR A 85 25.37 8.80 4.39
CA THR A 85 26.65 8.55 3.70
C THR A 85 27.85 9.13 4.43
N LYS A 86 27.61 9.89 5.51
CA LYS A 86 28.67 10.51 6.31
C LYS A 86 29.11 9.65 7.49
N GLU A 87 28.33 8.63 7.85
CA GLU A 87 28.63 7.65 8.90
C GLU A 87 29.41 6.45 8.38
N ILE A 88 30.31 5.92 9.23
CA ILE A 88 30.98 4.63 9.05
C ILE A 88 30.29 3.60 9.95
N PRO A 89 29.48 2.68 9.39
CA PRO A 89 28.66 1.78 10.19
C PRO A 89 29.45 0.94 11.20
N GLY A 90 29.09 1.06 12.48
CA GLY A 90 29.54 0.21 13.57
C GLY A 90 30.93 0.55 14.10
N ASN A 91 31.40 1.79 13.90
CA ASN A 91 32.67 2.25 14.47
C ASN A 91 32.51 2.84 15.89
N GLY A 92 31.28 3.10 16.34
CA GLY A 92 30.98 3.69 17.65
C GLY A 92 31.33 5.17 17.77
N ILE A 93 31.46 5.88 16.64
CA ILE A 93 31.82 7.29 16.56
C ILE A 93 30.67 8.03 15.85
N ASP A 94 30.43 9.27 16.25
CA ASP A 94 29.62 10.23 15.48
C ASP A 94 30.56 10.87 14.44
N ASP A 95 30.55 10.33 13.22
CA ASP A 95 31.49 10.72 12.16
C ASP A 95 31.13 12.08 11.55
N ASP A 96 29.84 12.40 11.50
CA ASP A 96 29.33 13.61 10.86
C ASP A 96 29.06 14.80 11.81
N LYS A 97 29.16 14.54 13.12
CA LYS A 97 29.07 15.49 14.24
C LYS A 97 27.69 16.11 14.39
N ASP A 98 26.64 15.37 14.07
CA ASP A 98 25.25 15.80 14.26
C ASP A 98 24.69 15.51 15.67
N GLY A 99 25.43 14.76 16.49
CA GLY A 99 25.09 14.40 17.86
C GLY A 99 24.60 12.97 18.05
N TYR A 100 24.55 12.14 17.00
CA TYR A 100 24.12 10.75 17.08
C TYR A 100 25.22 9.80 16.58
N ILE A 101 25.55 8.81 17.40
CA ILE A 101 26.55 7.80 17.05
C ILE A 101 25.91 6.75 16.11
N ASP A 102 26.57 6.44 15.00
CA ASP A 102 26.21 5.34 14.08
C ASP A 102 24.76 5.44 13.53
N ASP A 103 24.26 6.63 13.21
CA ASP A 103 22.89 6.86 12.72
C ASP A 103 22.67 6.51 11.23
N VAL A 104 23.17 5.34 10.83
CA VAL A 104 23.28 4.89 9.42
C VAL A 104 21.96 4.95 8.64
N TYR A 105 20.82 4.69 9.29
CA TYR A 105 19.49 4.69 8.68
C TYR A 105 18.53 5.70 9.33
N GLY A 106 19.06 6.62 10.14
CA GLY A 106 18.30 7.57 10.95
C GLY A 106 18.53 7.38 12.46
N TRP A 107 17.80 8.15 13.25
CA TRP A 107 18.00 8.26 14.70
C TRP A 107 17.08 7.35 15.51
N ASN A 108 17.55 6.94 16.69
CA ASN A 108 16.71 6.40 17.75
C ASN A 108 16.81 7.29 19.01
N PHE A 109 15.67 7.74 19.52
CA PHE A 109 15.54 8.62 20.69
C PHE A 109 15.11 7.90 21.98
N LEU A 110 14.86 6.58 21.90
CA LEU A 110 14.35 5.74 22.98
C LEU A 110 15.44 4.81 23.56
#